data_AF-K7ME27-F1
#
_entry.id   AF-K7ME27-F1
#
_cell.length_a   1.000
_cell.length_b   1.000
_cell.length_c   1.000
_cell.angle_alpha   90.00
_cell.angle_beta   90.00
_cell.angle_gamma   90.00
#
_symmetry.space_group_name_H-M   'P 1'
#
loop_
_entity.id
_entity.type
_entity.pdbx_description
1 polymer ?
#
loop_
_entity_poly.entity_id
_entity_poly.type
_entity_poly.pdbx_seq_one_letter_code
_entity_poly.pdbx_strand_id
1 'polypeptide(L)'
;MAGHTGSWALAYPEIVTCANMFWWPAEGDIIAAEPGTGHLNPLNPKTYQVLKNVIRDTTTLFPEPFYHSGADEIVPGCWKTDPTIQKYLSNGGTLSQVLEKFINNTLPFIVSLNRTVVYWEDVLLSETVHVPSTILPKEHVVLQTWNNGHNNTKRIVSSGYRAIVSSSDFYYLDCGHGGFVGNNSIYDQQNGGDKDSGGSWCGPFKTWQTIYNYDIAYGLSEEEEKLVLGGEVALWTEQADSTVLDGRIWPRSSALAESLWSENRDEKGMKRYAEATDRLNEWRSRMVSRGIGAEPIQPLWSVRNPGMCNTVH
;
A
#
# COMPACT_ATOMS: atom_id res chain seq x y z
N MET A 1 8.54 -2.76 7.51
CA MET A 1 9.58 -2.44 8.51
C MET A 1 10.57 -1.44 7.91
N ALA A 2 11.13 -0.47 8.61
CA ALA A 2 11.13 -0.27 10.07
C ALA A 2 9.88 0.44 10.65
N GLY A 3 9.08 1.12 9.84
CA GLY A 3 7.78 1.65 10.27
C GLY A 3 6.78 0.55 10.58
N HIS A 4 5.64 0.95 11.16
CA HIS A 4 4.51 0.06 11.47
C HIS A 4 4.87 -1.09 12.42
N THR A 5 5.52 -0.78 13.56
CA THR A 5 6.03 -1.81 14.50
C THR A 5 5.72 -1.54 15.97
N GLY A 6 4.76 -0.66 16.30
CA GLY A 6 4.40 -0.32 17.68
C GLY A 6 4.09 -1.53 18.57
N SER A 7 3.40 -2.54 18.05
CA SER A 7 3.05 -3.76 18.80
C SER A 7 4.26 -4.57 19.26
N TRP A 8 5.42 -4.44 18.62
CA TRP A 8 6.64 -5.16 18.98
C TRP A 8 7.20 -4.69 20.33
N ALA A 9 6.85 -3.47 20.75
CA ALA A 9 7.28 -2.90 22.02
C ALA A 9 6.73 -3.68 23.23
N LEU A 10 5.68 -4.49 23.03
CA LEU A 10 5.15 -5.37 24.08
C LEU A 10 6.15 -6.47 24.48
N ALA A 11 6.98 -6.95 23.54
CA ALA A 11 7.95 -8.01 23.77
C ALA A 11 9.40 -7.48 23.80
N TYR A 12 9.70 -6.49 22.97
CA TYR A 12 11.04 -5.92 22.79
C TYR A 12 10.98 -4.39 22.84
N PRO A 13 10.61 -3.77 23.97
CA PRO A 13 10.48 -2.31 24.09
C PRO A 13 11.76 -1.57 23.72
N GLU A 14 12.93 -2.17 23.94
CA GLU A 14 14.23 -1.56 23.66
C GLU A 14 14.58 -1.42 22.18
N ILE A 15 13.87 -2.12 21.28
CA ILE A 15 14.12 -2.04 19.83
C ILE A 15 13.09 -1.17 19.11
N VAL A 16 12.09 -0.63 19.81
CA VAL A 16 11.01 0.17 19.22
C VAL A 16 11.07 1.58 19.78
N THR A 17 11.11 2.56 18.88
CA THR A 17 11.07 3.99 19.16
C THR A 17 9.62 4.48 19.10
N CYS A 18 9.32 5.52 19.88
CA CYS A 18 8.03 6.19 19.99
C CYS A 18 6.80 5.32 20.31
N ALA A 19 6.98 4.05 20.69
CA ALA A 19 5.86 3.16 20.99
C ALA A 19 4.94 3.71 22.08
N ASN A 20 3.63 3.59 21.86
CA ASN A 20 2.58 4.06 22.78
C ASN A 20 2.60 5.57 23.05
N MET A 21 3.33 6.36 22.26
CA MET A 21 3.26 7.82 22.31
C MET A 21 2.02 8.32 21.55
N PHE A 22 1.49 9.47 21.96
CA PHE A 22 0.42 10.13 21.20
C PHE A 22 0.94 10.57 19.84
N TRP A 23 0.28 10.10 18.77
CA TRP A 23 0.76 10.20 17.39
C TRP A 23 0.80 11.63 16.83
N TRP A 24 -0.11 12.50 17.30
CA TRP A 24 -0.26 13.87 16.79
C TRP A 24 -0.24 14.91 17.93
N PRO A 25 0.91 15.16 18.56
CA PRO A 25 0.99 16.10 19.67
C PRO A 25 0.61 17.53 19.25
N ALA A 26 0.07 18.31 20.18
CA ALA A 26 -0.32 19.71 19.93
C ALA A 26 0.89 20.62 19.61
N GLU A 27 2.06 20.26 20.13
CA GLU A 27 3.33 20.92 19.87
C GLU A 27 4.37 19.88 19.44
N GLY A 28 5.17 20.21 18.42
CA GLY A 28 6.22 19.34 17.88
C GLY A 28 5.85 18.62 16.58
N ASP A 29 6.72 17.71 16.17
CA ASP A 29 6.55 16.92 14.94
C ASP A 29 5.46 15.85 15.14
N ILE A 30 4.67 15.60 14.09
CA ILE A 30 3.83 14.39 14.01
C ILE A 30 4.71 13.16 14.12
N ILE A 31 4.27 12.19 14.91
CA ILE A 31 5.05 10.99 15.27
C ILE A 31 4.67 9.79 14.40
N ALA A 32 3.44 9.70 13.90
CA ALA A 32 3.01 8.67 12.94
C ALA A 32 1.93 9.24 12.00
N ALA A 33 1.70 8.61 10.85
CA ALA A 33 0.58 8.96 9.97
C ALA A 33 -0.79 8.63 10.60
N GLU A 34 -0.80 7.68 11.54
CA GLU A 34 -1.99 7.21 12.24
C GLU A 34 -1.69 6.76 13.69
N PRO A 35 -2.72 6.58 14.55
CA PRO A 35 -2.54 6.01 15.89
C PRO A 35 -1.90 4.61 15.89
N GLY A 36 -1.21 4.25 16.98
CA GLY A 36 -0.46 2.98 17.06
C GLY A 36 1.03 3.15 16.76
N THR A 37 1.58 4.28 17.20
CA THR A 37 2.98 4.70 17.00
C THR A 37 3.99 3.61 17.27
N GLY A 38 5.03 3.55 16.41
CA GLY A 38 6.22 2.75 16.67
C GLY A 38 7.02 2.42 15.43
N HIS A 39 8.30 2.77 15.47
CA HIS A 39 9.28 2.39 14.45
C HIS A 39 10.38 1.56 15.10
N LEU A 40 10.96 0.60 14.41
CA LEU A 40 12.16 -0.07 14.91
C LEU A 40 13.31 0.93 14.98
N ASN A 41 14.19 0.77 15.98
CA ASN A 41 15.43 1.53 16.12
C ASN A 41 16.57 0.79 15.39
N PRO A 42 17.02 1.26 14.21
CA PRO A 42 18.08 0.58 13.46
C PRO A 42 19.48 0.73 14.05
N LEU A 43 19.64 1.61 15.05
CA LEU A 43 20.91 1.79 15.75
C LEU A 43 21.09 0.81 16.91
N ASN A 44 20.02 0.12 17.34
CA ASN A 44 20.10 -0.92 18.34
C ASN A 44 20.47 -2.28 17.69
N PRO A 45 21.61 -2.91 18.06
CA PRO A 45 22.01 -4.20 17.49
C PRO A 45 21.00 -5.33 17.75
N LYS A 46 20.23 -5.27 18.84
CA LYS A 46 19.20 -6.26 19.18
C LYS A 46 18.06 -6.27 18.16
N THR A 47 17.79 -5.14 17.50
CA THR A 47 16.83 -5.05 16.39
C THR A 47 17.10 -6.12 15.35
N TYR A 48 18.36 -6.25 14.92
CA TYR A 48 18.74 -7.21 13.88
C TYR A 48 18.77 -8.67 14.37
N GLN A 49 18.97 -8.90 15.67
CA GLN A 49 18.86 -10.25 16.23
C GLN A 49 17.42 -10.75 16.15
N VAL A 50 16.46 -9.92 16.57
CA VAL A 50 15.04 -10.27 16.50
C VAL A 50 14.57 -10.39 15.05
N LEU A 51 14.90 -9.40 14.21
CA LEU A 51 14.47 -9.39 12.80
C LEU A 51 14.97 -10.59 12.02
N LYS A 52 16.25 -10.96 12.16
CA LYS A 52 16.80 -12.10 11.40
C LYS A 52 16.14 -13.43 11.79
N ASN A 53 15.74 -13.57 13.06
CA ASN A 53 14.96 -14.74 13.48
C ASN A 53 13.57 -14.74 12.84
N VAL A 54 12.84 -13.63 12.92
CA VAL A 54 11.49 -13.51 12.32
C VAL A 54 11.53 -13.72 10.80
N ILE A 55 12.46 -13.06 10.10
CA ILE A 55 12.62 -13.22 8.64
C ILE A 55 12.89 -14.67 8.29
N ARG A 56 13.84 -15.33 8.98
CA ARG A 56 14.17 -16.73 8.72
C ARG A 56 12.96 -17.64 8.91
N ASP A 57 12.24 -17.48 10.02
CA ASP A 57 11.09 -18.32 10.35
C ASP A 57 9.97 -18.11 9.31
N THR A 58 9.67 -16.86 8.93
CA THR A 58 8.72 -16.54 7.86
C THR A 58 9.15 -17.16 6.53
N THR A 59 10.39 -16.99 6.08
CA THR A 59 10.86 -17.59 4.82
C THR A 59 10.91 -19.11 4.82
N THR A 60 10.95 -19.73 6.01
CA THR A 60 10.86 -21.20 6.15
C THR A 60 9.43 -21.68 5.93
N LEU A 61 8.45 -20.89 6.35
CA LEU A 61 7.02 -21.20 6.20
C LEU A 61 6.48 -20.90 4.80
N PHE A 62 6.99 -19.86 4.15
CA PHE A 62 6.51 -19.38 2.85
C PHE A 62 7.53 -19.69 1.73
N PRO A 63 7.20 -20.62 0.80
CA PRO A 63 8.12 -21.08 -0.24
C PRO A 63 8.33 -20.07 -1.37
N GLU A 64 7.54 -18.99 -1.42
CA GLU A 64 7.56 -18.00 -2.48
C GLU A 64 8.93 -17.33 -2.60
N PRO A 65 9.41 -17.03 -3.82
CA PRO A 65 10.73 -16.45 -4.02
C PRO A 65 10.80 -14.95 -3.68
N PHE A 66 9.71 -14.35 -3.22
CA PHE A 66 9.63 -12.94 -2.84
C PHE A 66 9.45 -12.79 -1.33
N TYR A 67 9.99 -11.72 -0.77
CA TYR A 67 9.77 -11.33 0.62
C TYR A 67 9.48 -9.84 0.68
N HIS A 68 8.27 -9.46 1.11
CA HIS A 68 7.90 -8.06 1.28
C HIS A 68 8.45 -7.53 2.61
N SER A 69 9.35 -6.57 2.57
CA SER A 69 10.02 -6.01 3.75
C SER A 69 9.43 -4.66 4.21
N GLY A 70 8.48 -4.09 3.46
CA GLY A 70 7.76 -2.85 3.80
C GLY A 70 8.57 -1.60 3.46
N ALA A 71 8.92 -0.80 4.48
CA ALA A 71 9.72 0.43 4.41
C ALA A 71 8.96 1.67 3.90
N ASP A 72 7.64 1.61 3.99
CA ASP A 72 6.70 2.72 3.93
C ASP A 72 6.79 3.61 5.19
N GLU A 73 6.46 4.89 5.00
CA GLU A 73 6.08 5.82 6.07
C GLU A 73 7.04 5.85 7.28
N ILE A 74 8.32 5.99 6.99
CA ILE A 74 9.29 6.28 8.04
C ILE A 74 9.12 7.73 8.50
N VAL A 75 8.45 7.92 9.63
CA VAL A 75 8.10 9.25 10.15
C VAL A 75 9.25 9.84 10.97
N PRO A 76 9.83 10.98 10.57
CA PRO A 76 10.94 11.60 11.30
C PRO A 76 10.64 11.90 12.76
N GLY A 77 9.42 12.33 13.08
CA GLY A 77 9.01 12.65 14.45
C GLY A 77 9.18 11.47 15.40
N CYS A 78 8.83 10.24 14.98
CA CYS A 78 9.03 9.04 15.78
C CYS A 78 10.51 8.82 16.11
N TRP A 79 11.37 8.75 15.10
CA TRP A 79 12.79 8.50 15.31
C TRP A 79 13.48 9.60 16.12
N LYS A 80 13.05 10.86 15.97
CA LYS A 80 13.56 11.97 16.79
C LYS A 80 13.17 11.88 18.26
N THR A 81 12.25 11.00 18.67
CA THR A 81 11.98 10.75 20.10
C THR A 81 13.03 9.87 20.78
N ASP A 82 13.81 9.11 20.01
CA ASP A 82 14.75 8.13 20.57
C ASP A 82 16.10 8.78 20.93
N PRO A 83 16.58 8.66 22.19
CA PRO A 83 17.85 9.27 22.61
C PRO A 83 19.08 8.79 21.82
N THR A 84 19.09 7.53 21.37
CA THR A 84 20.22 6.99 20.60
C THR A 84 20.24 7.55 19.19
N ILE A 85 19.06 7.75 18.57
CA ILE A 85 18.94 8.38 17.27
C ILE A 85 19.23 9.88 17.37
N GLN A 86 18.72 10.58 18.39
CA GLN A 86 19.07 11.98 18.66
C GLN A 86 20.59 12.16 18.76
N LYS A 87 21.29 11.28 19.49
CA LYS A 87 22.77 11.31 19.59
C LYS A 87 23.46 11.05 18.25
N TYR A 88 22.92 10.16 17.42
CA TYR A 88 23.46 9.92 16.08
C TYR A 88 23.32 11.16 15.19
N LEU A 89 22.16 11.83 15.25
CA LEU A 89 21.91 13.08 14.53
C LEU A 89 22.80 14.22 15.03
N SER A 90 23.00 14.36 16.35
CA SER A 90 23.88 15.40 16.91
C SER A 90 25.34 15.23 16.50
N ASN A 91 25.75 14.01 16.13
CA ASN A 91 27.08 13.70 15.63
C ASN A 91 27.20 13.83 14.10
N GLY A 92 26.22 14.45 13.43
CA GLY A 92 26.22 14.72 11.99
C GLY A 92 25.62 13.62 11.12
N GLY A 93 25.02 12.58 11.73
CA GLY A 93 24.26 11.57 11.00
C GLY A 93 22.91 12.11 10.51
N THR A 94 22.30 11.42 9.54
CA THR A 94 20.95 11.74 9.04
C THR A 94 19.96 10.59 9.27
N LEU A 95 18.66 10.89 9.24
CA LEU A 95 17.63 9.84 9.32
C LEU A 95 17.66 8.91 8.11
N SER A 96 17.96 9.42 6.90
CA SER A 96 18.21 8.58 5.72
C SER A 96 19.33 7.57 5.97
N GLN A 97 20.43 7.96 6.60
CA GLN A 97 21.50 7.03 6.96
C GLN A 97 21.07 6.01 8.03
N VAL A 98 20.12 6.35 8.90
CA VAL A 98 19.52 5.39 9.85
C VAL A 98 18.72 4.33 9.09
N LEU A 99 17.93 4.72 8.07
CA LEU A 99 17.26 3.78 7.17
C LEU A 99 18.27 2.97 6.33
N GLU A 100 19.33 3.59 5.82
CA GLU A 100 20.39 2.87 5.09
C GLU A 100 21.03 1.77 5.94
N LYS A 101 21.29 2.02 7.23
CA LYS A 101 21.80 0.99 8.16
C LYS A 101 20.82 -0.16 8.31
N PHE A 102 19.53 0.13 8.37
CA PHE A 102 18.48 -0.88 8.41
C PHE A 102 18.54 -1.76 7.17
N ILE A 103 18.45 -1.16 5.98
CA ILE A 103 18.43 -1.85 4.70
C ILE A 103 19.71 -2.66 4.47
N ASN A 104 20.89 -2.09 4.76
CA ASN A 104 22.17 -2.78 4.64
C ASN A 104 22.30 -4.02 5.56
N ASN A 105 21.53 -4.11 6.64
CA ASN A 105 21.52 -5.28 7.51
C ASN A 105 20.47 -6.32 7.12
N THR A 106 19.32 -5.89 6.59
CA THR A 106 18.19 -6.78 6.28
C THR A 106 18.20 -7.28 4.84
N LEU A 107 18.47 -6.42 3.85
CA LEU A 107 18.42 -6.79 2.43
C LEU A 107 19.40 -7.91 2.10
N PRO A 108 20.70 -7.85 2.46
CA PRO A 108 21.63 -8.94 2.15
C PRO A 108 21.25 -10.26 2.85
N PHE A 109 20.62 -10.18 4.03
CA PHE A 109 20.16 -11.36 4.74
C PHE A 109 18.95 -12.00 4.04
N ILE A 110 17.99 -11.20 3.55
CA ILE A 110 16.86 -11.72 2.79
C ILE A 110 17.35 -12.35 1.46
N VAL A 111 18.28 -11.69 0.77
CA VAL A 111 18.89 -12.21 -0.46
C VAL A 111 19.64 -13.53 -0.21
N SER A 112 20.35 -13.67 0.92
CA SER A 112 21.04 -14.92 1.26
C SER A 112 20.09 -16.10 1.53
N LEU A 113 18.81 -15.82 1.79
CA LEU A 113 17.73 -16.81 1.87
C LEU A 113 17.10 -17.10 0.50
N ASN A 114 17.75 -16.70 -0.60
CA ASN A 114 17.28 -16.86 -1.97
C ASN A 114 15.90 -16.22 -2.19
N ARG A 115 15.74 -14.96 -1.75
CA ARG A 115 14.53 -14.16 -1.92
C ARG A 115 14.82 -12.86 -2.66
N THR A 116 13.92 -12.46 -3.54
CA THR A 116 13.80 -11.09 -4.06
C THR A 116 13.05 -10.24 -3.04
N VAL A 117 13.58 -9.08 -2.68
CA VAL A 117 12.94 -8.20 -1.71
C VAL A 117 11.94 -7.29 -2.42
N VAL A 118 10.76 -7.15 -1.85
CA VAL A 118 9.78 -6.13 -2.24
C VAL A 118 9.77 -5.05 -1.15
N TYR A 119 9.84 -3.79 -1.57
CA TYR A 119 9.66 -2.64 -0.69
C TYR A 119 8.55 -1.74 -1.24
N TRP A 120 7.88 -1.01 -0.35
CA TRP A 120 7.10 0.15 -0.77
C TRP A 120 8.04 1.22 -1.34
N GLU A 121 7.50 2.01 -2.29
CA GLU A 121 8.28 3.00 -3.02
C GLU A 121 8.96 4.07 -2.16
N ASP A 122 8.43 4.35 -0.97
CA ASP A 122 8.94 5.31 0.01
C ASP A 122 10.44 5.12 0.27
N VAL A 123 10.90 3.87 0.31
CA VAL A 123 12.30 3.54 0.56
C VAL A 123 13.24 4.29 -0.41
N LEU A 124 12.77 4.57 -1.63
CA LEU A 124 13.50 5.29 -2.66
C LEU A 124 12.94 6.71 -2.91
N LEU A 125 11.62 6.88 -2.88
CA LEU A 125 10.95 8.08 -3.38
C LEU A 125 10.54 9.08 -2.29
N SER A 126 10.58 8.70 -1.00
CA SER A 126 10.17 9.59 0.09
C SER A 126 11.02 10.86 0.12
N GLU A 127 10.37 12.01 0.25
CA GLU A 127 11.05 13.32 0.29
C GLU A 127 11.84 13.55 1.60
N THR A 128 11.50 12.82 2.67
CA THR A 128 12.05 13.05 4.01
C THR A 128 13.10 12.02 4.41
N VAL A 129 12.78 10.74 4.26
CA VAL A 129 13.65 9.62 4.66
C VAL A 129 13.60 8.56 3.57
N HIS A 130 14.68 8.46 2.81
CA HIS A 130 14.87 7.49 1.73
C HIS A 130 16.32 6.99 1.74
N VAL A 131 16.59 5.91 1.01
CA VAL A 131 17.95 5.42 0.75
C VAL A 131 18.33 5.74 -0.70
N PRO A 132 19.61 6.00 -0.99
CA PRO A 132 20.06 6.19 -2.36
C PRO A 132 19.93 4.88 -3.14
N SER A 133 19.70 5.01 -4.45
CA SER A 133 19.54 3.86 -5.36
C SER A 133 20.76 2.93 -5.40
N THR A 134 21.94 3.39 -4.97
CA THR A 134 23.16 2.58 -4.86
C THR A 134 23.08 1.50 -3.78
N ILE A 135 22.15 1.61 -2.82
CA ILE A 135 21.93 0.63 -1.74
C ILE A 135 20.88 -0.43 -2.14
N LEU A 136 20.15 -0.20 -3.22
CA LEU A 136 19.04 -1.05 -3.68
C LEU A 136 19.40 -1.73 -5.01
N PRO A 137 20.08 -2.89 -5.00
CA PRO A 137 20.43 -3.62 -6.23
C PRO A 137 19.17 -4.05 -6.99
N LYS A 138 19.01 -3.55 -8.23
CA LYS A 138 17.81 -3.72 -9.08
C LYS A 138 17.46 -5.19 -9.34
N GLU A 139 18.47 -6.04 -9.42
CA GLU A 139 18.33 -7.49 -9.61
C GLU A 139 17.62 -8.18 -8.43
N HIS A 140 17.70 -7.61 -7.23
CA HIS A 140 17.17 -8.19 -6.00
C HIS A 140 16.01 -7.38 -5.39
N VAL A 141 15.64 -6.25 -5.99
CA VAL A 141 14.62 -5.34 -5.47
C VAL A 141 13.48 -5.15 -6.48
N VAL A 142 12.25 -5.24 -5.98
CA VAL A 142 11.02 -4.79 -6.62
C VAL A 142 10.43 -3.66 -5.76
N LEU A 143 9.89 -2.62 -6.39
CA LEU A 143 9.25 -1.52 -5.69
C LEU A 143 7.73 -1.56 -5.92
N GLN A 144 6.95 -1.50 -4.86
CA GLN A 144 5.49 -1.42 -4.92
C GLN A 144 5.08 0.04 -4.83
N THR A 145 4.42 0.54 -5.89
CA THR A 145 4.01 1.94 -6.01
C THR A 145 2.63 2.13 -5.42
N TRP A 146 2.39 3.26 -4.74
CA TRP A 146 1.07 3.54 -4.19
C TRP A 146 0.69 5.01 -4.22
N ASN A 147 1.64 5.93 -4.31
CA ASN A 147 1.38 7.35 -4.29
C ASN A 147 1.54 7.96 -5.70
N ASN A 148 0.91 9.11 -5.96
CA ASN A 148 1.07 9.92 -7.18
C ASN A 148 0.86 9.14 -8.51
N GLY A 149 0.05 8.08 -8.49
CA GLY A 149 -0.36 7.30 -9.65
C GLY A 149 0.75 6.93 -10.65
N HIS A 150 0.46 7.16 -11.93
CA HIS A 150 1.36 6.81 -13.02
C HIS A 150 2.70 7.57 -12.97
N ASN A 151 2.77 8.72 -12.29
CA ASN A 151 4.02 9.48 -12.19
C ASN A 151 5.07 8.74 -11.35
N ASN A 152 4.70 8.16 -10.21
CA ASN A 152 5.65 7.40 -9.42
C ASN A 152 5.98 6.05 -10.07
N THR A 153 5.00 5.38 -10.67
CA THR A 153 5.26 4.20 -11.52
C THR A 153 6.31 4.52 -12.57
N LYS A 154 6.14 5.62 -13.33
CA LYS A 154 7.12 6.10 -14.32
C LYS A 154 8.50 6.34 -13.69
N ARG A 155 8.59 7.04 -12.56
CA ARG A 155 9.87 7.34 -11.88
C ARG A 155 10.64 6.05 -11.51
N ILE A 156 9.93 5.03 -11.04
CA ILE A 156 10.52 3.75 -10.64
C ILE A 156 11.05 2.99 -11.86
N VAL A 157 10.23 2.79 -12.89
CA VAL A 157 10.63 2.03 -14.08
C VAL A 157 11.66 2.78 -14.92
N SER A 158 11.58 4.13 -15.01
CA SER A 158 12.62 4.95 -15.65
C SER A 158 13.97 4.83 -14.95
N SER A 159 13.96 4.56 -13.64
CA SER A 159 15.16 4.30 -12.85
C SER A 159 15.68 2.87 -13.01
N GLY A 160 14.98 2.00 -13.75
CA GLY A 160 15.34 0.63 -14.06
C GLY A 160 14.92 -0.41 -13.01
N TYR A 161 14.03 -0.06 -12.09
CA TYR A 161 13.46 -1.01 -11.12
C TYR A 161 12.22 -1.67 -11.68
N ARG A 162 12.00 -2.92 -11.25
CA ARG A 162 10.71 -3.60 -11.45
C ARG A 162 9.67 -3.03 -10.49
N ALA A 163 8.44 -2.89 -10.97
CA ALA A 163 7.35 -2.28 -10.23
C ALA A 163 6.16 -3.23 -10.05
N ILE A 164 5.53 -3.20 -8.87
CA ILE A 164 4.15 -3.66 -8.65
C ILE A 164 3.31 -2.39 -8.47
N VAL A 165 2.23 -2.24 -9.22
CA VAL A 165 1.41 -1.02 -9.15
C VAL A 165 0.25 -1.23 -8.18
N SER A 166 0.21 -0.41 -7.14
CA SER A 166 -0.85 -0.36 -6.13
C SER A 166 -1.31 1.07 -5.89
N SER A 167 -1.29 1.92 -6.93
CA SER A 167 -1.70 3.34 -6.85
C SER A 167 -3.00 3.52 -6.08
N SER A 168 -2.97 4.30 -4.99
CA SER A 168 -4.10 4.56 -4.10
C SER A 168 -5.25 5.26 -4.80
N ASP A 169 -4.97 5.99 -5.89
CA ASP A 169 -5.99 6.64 -6.72
C ASP A 169 -6.92 5.63 -7.40
N PHE A 170 -6.47 4.39 -7.59
CA PHE A 170 -7.19 3.35 -8.32
C PHE A 170 -7.41 2.06 -7.54
N TYR A 171 -6.43 1.61 -6.75
CA TYR A 171 -6.32 0.23 -6.27
C TYR A 171 -6.42 0.06 -4.75
N TYR A 172 -6.63 1.13 -3.99
CA TYR A 172 -6.92 1.03 -2.55
C TYR A 172 -8.42 0.79 -2.31
N LEU A 173 -8.75 -0.35 -1.70
CA LEU A 173 -10.12 -0.83 -1.51
C LEU A 173 -10.78 -0.31 -0.23
N ASP A 174 -9.99 0.20 0.71
CA ASP A 174 -10.37 0.78 2.00
C ASP A 174 -10.87 2.24 1.91
N CYS A 175 -10.53 2.94 0.83
CA CYS A 175 -10.88 4.35 0.66
C CYS A 175 -12.39 4.61 0.64
N GLY A 176 -12.79 5.80 1.09
CA GLY A 176 -14.17 6.29 1.00
C GLY A 176 -15.10 5.81 2.12
N HIS A 177 -14.55 5.26 3.19
CA HIS A 177 -15.28 4.93 4.43
C HIS A 177 -15.12 5.99 5.53
N GLY A 178 -14.62 7.17 5.17
CA GLY A 178 -14.26 8.24 6.10
C GLY A 178 -13.05 7.90 6.97
N GLY A 179 -12.69 8.83 7.86
CA GLY A 179 -11.56 8.65 8.77
C GLY A 179 -11.97 7.94 10.06
N PHE A 180 -11.17 6.97 10.51
CA PHE A 180 -11.44 6.17 11.72
C PHE A 180 -11.10 6.86 13.05
N VAL A 181 -10.35 7.97 13.01
CA VAL A 181 -9.86 8.67 14.21
C VAL A 181 -11.00 9.36 14.98
N GLY A 182 -10.96 9.23 16.31
CA GLY A 182 -11.95 9.82 17.22
C GLY A 182 -11.68 11.29 17.59
N ASN A 183 -12.65 11.93 18.26
CA ASN A 183 -12.60 13.34 18.68
C ASN A 183 -12.22 14.30 17.53
N ASN A 184 -12.85 14.10 16.36
CA ASN A 184 -12.51 14.83 15.15
C ASN A 184 -13.61 15.84 14.79
N SER A 185 -13.35 17.12 15.02
CA SER A 185 -14.32 18.20 14.83
C SER A 185 -14.64 18.51 13.37
N ILE A 186 -13.92 17.95 12.39
CA ILE A 186 -14.23 18.16 10.96
C ILE A 186 -15.64 17.68 10.61
N TYR A 187 -16.16 16.69 11.36
CA TYR A 187 -17.48 16.12 11.17
C TYR A 187 -18.61 16.93 11.83
N ASP A 188 -18.30 17.90 12.69
CA ASP A 188 -19.31 18.74 13.37
C ASP A 188 -19.82 19.85 12.44
N GLN A 189 -20.49 19.45 11.36
CA GLN A 189 -21.00 20.35 10.33
C GLN A 189 -22.43 20.00 9.92
N GLN A 190 -23.39 20.83 10.34
CA GLN A 190 -24.83 20.64 10.09
C GLN A 190 -25.21 20.63 8.59
N ASN A 191 -24.39 21.23 7.72
CA ASN A 191 -24.65 21.32 6.28
C ASN A 191 -24.05 20.16 5.46
N GLY A 192 -23.56 19.11 6.12
CA GLY A 192 -23.11 17.88 5.45
C GLY A 192 -21.60 17.74 5.23
N GLY A 193 -20.76 18.23 6.14
CA GLY A 193 -19.34 17.88 6.28
C GLY A 193 -18.44 18.03 5.04
N ASP A 194 -17.24 17.45 5.12
CA ASP A 194 -16.34 17.25 3.98
C ASP A 194 -17.03 16.35 2.93
N LYS A 195 -17.37 16.96 1.78
CA LYS A 195 -18.06 16.29 0.67
C LYS A 195 -17.12 15.53 -0.27
N ASP A 196 -15.82 15.73 -0.13
CA ASP A 196 -14.83 15.16 -1.03
C ASP A 196 -14.33 13.82 -0.49
N SER A 197 -13.67 13.85 0.67
CA SER A 197 -12.98 12.68 1.21
C SER A 197 -13.73 12.02 2.38
N GLY A 198 -14.59 12.79 3.06
CA GLY A 198 -15.25 12.38 4.29
C GLY A 198 -14.26 12.02 5.40
N GLY A 199 -13.03 12.56 5.36
CA GLY A 199 -11.94 12.23 6.29
C GLY A 199 -11.10 11.00 5.90
N SER A 200 -11.44 10.29 4.83
CA SER A 200 -10.59 9.22 4.27
C SER A 200 -9.53 9.85 3.37
N TRP A 201 -8.24 9.79 3.74
CA TRP A 201 -7.17 10.49 3.00
C TRP A 201 -7.10 10.14 1.51
N CYS A 202 -7.44 8.89 1.16
CA CYS A 202 -7.48 8.39 -0.22
C CYS A 202 -8.89 8.37 -0.83
N GLY A 203 -9.86 9.06 -0.24
CA GLY A 203 -11.21 9.21 -0.79
C GLY A 203 -11.19 9.78 -2.22
N PRO A 204 -12.20 9.51 -3.06
CA PRO A 204 -13.44 8.75 -2.77
C PRO A 204 -13.23 7.23 -2.85
N PHE A 205 -14.30 6.47 -2.59
CA PHE A 205 -14.36 5.02 -2.80
C PHE A 205 -14.02 4.64 -4.24
N LYS A 206 -13.16 3.63 -4.42
CA LYS A 206 -12.76 3.15 -5.75
C LYS A 206 -13.79 2.15 -6.26
N THR A 207 -14.57 2.57 -7.26
CA THR A 207 -15.54 1.69 -7.92
C THR A 207 -14.83 0.64 -8.77
N TRP A 208 -15.53 -0.44 -9.12
CA TRP A 208 -14.99 -1.41 -10.06
C TRP A 208 -14.63 -0.76 -11.41
N GLN A 209 -15.38 0.28 -11.85
CA GLN A 209 -15.06 1.03 -13.06
C GLN A 209 -13.73 1.78 -12.94
N THR A 210 -13.47 2.42 -11.79
CA THR A 210 -12.20 3.12 -11.54
C THR A 210 -11.03 2.16 -11.64
N ILE A 211 -11.15 0.98 -11.02
CA ILE A 211 -10.13 -0.08 -11.04
C ILE A 211 -9.93 -0.62 -12.46
N TYR A 212 -11.02 -0.99 -13.15
CA TYR A 212 -10.98 -1.60 -14.49
C TYR A 212 -10.37 -0.67 -15.54
N ASN A 213 -10.69 0.62 -15.45
CA ASN A 213 -10.31 1.61 -16.46
C ASN A 213 -8.90 2.16 -16.27
N TYR A 214 -8.17 1.82 -15.21
CA TYR A 214 -6.80 2.28 -15.08
C TYR A 214 -5.89 1.51 -16.04
N ASP A 215 -5.26 2.24 -16.96
CA ASP A 215 -4.26 1.70 -17.87
C ASP A 215 -2.92 1.70 -17.13
N ILE A 216 -2.51 0.53 -16.63
CA ILE A 216 -1.34 0.38 -15.75
C ILE A 216 -0.02 0.84 -16.42
N ALA A 217 0.05 0.79 -17.76
CA ALA A 217 1.18 1.23 -18.57
C ALA A 217 1.06 2.69 -19.06
N TYR A 218 0.08 3.46 -18.58
CA TYR A 218 -0.13 4.83 -19.04
C TYR A 218 1.10 5.71 -18.83
N GLY A 219 1.57 6.36 -19.91
CA GLY A 219 2.75 7.24 -19.91
C GLY A 219 4.10 6.51 -19.93
N LEU A 220 4.10 5.18 -20.03
CA LEU A 220 5.31 4.37 -20.14
C LEU A 220 5.68 4.12 -21.63
N SER A 221 6.96 3.98 -21.89
CA SER A 221 7.48 3.39 -23.14
C SER A 221 7.42 1.86 -23.06
N GLU A 222 7.57 1.20 -24.21
CA GLU A 222 7.57 -0.28 -24.29
C GLU A 222 8.64 -0.92 -23.39
N GLU A 223 9.82 -0.31 -23.23
CA GLU A 223 10.88 -0.85 -22.35
C GLU A 223 10.56 -0.65 -20.86
N GLU A 224 9.89 0.45 -20.51
CA GLU A 224 9.47 0.72 -19.13
C GLU A 224 8.28 -0.14 -18.73
N GLU A 225 7.35 -0.40 -19.66
CA GLU A 225 6.21 -1.29 -19.44
C GLU A 225 6.66 -2.71 -19.08
N LYS A 226 7.75 -3.22 -19.69
CA LYS A 226 8.34 -4.52 -19.36
C LYS A 226 8.83 -4.63 -17.90
N LEU A 227 9.05 -3.50 -17.23
CA LEU A 227 9.45 -3.48 -15.82
C LEU A 227 8.24 -3.49 -14.88
N VAL A 228 7.02 -3.27 -15.37
CA VAL A 228 5.80 -3.43 -14.58
C VAL A 228 5.44 -4.91 -14.52
N LEU A 229 5.53 -5.50 -13.32
CA LEU A 229 5.24 -6.92 -13.09
C LEU A 229 3.75 -7.23 -13.03
N GLY A 230 2.93 -6.22 -12.76
CA GLY A 230 1.49 -6.32 -12.58
C GLY A 230 0.99 -5.27 -11.60
N GLY A 231 -0.25 -5.44 -11.16
CA GLY A 231 -0.87 -4.61 -10.13
C GLY A 231 -1.41 -5.44 -8.98
N GLU A 232 -1.56 -4.78 -7.84
CA GLU A 232 -2.16 -5.36 -6.64
C GLU A 232 -3.14 -4.34 -6.04
N VAL A 233 -4.37 -4.78 -5.79
CA VAL A 233 -5.31 -4.02 -4.96
C VAL A 233 -4.97 -4.24 -3.49
N ALA A 234 -4.90 -3.14 -2.73
CA ALA A 234 -4.66 -3.17 -1.30
C ALA A 234 -5.97 -2.99 -0.55
N LEU A 235 -6.22 -3.84 0.46
CA LEU A 235 -7.25 -3.59 1.46
C LEU A 235 -6.55 -3.36 2.80
N TRP A 236 -6.37 -2.09 3.16
CA TRP A 236 -5.98 -1.72 4.52
C TRP A 236 -7.14 -1.97 5.48
N THR A 237 -6.82 -2.26 6.74
CA THR A 237 -7.73 -2.93 7.67
C THR A 237 -8.09 -2.12 8.91
N GLU A 238 -7.91 -0.81 8.89
CA GLU A 238 -8.31 0.09 9.98
C GLU A 238 -9.82 -0.01 10.25
N GLN A 239 -10.59 -0.22 9.18
CA GLN A 239 -12.05 -0.39 9.21
C GLN A 239 -12.50 -1.65 8.46
N ALA A 240 -11.68 -2.71 8.49
CA ALA A 240 -12.03 -4.00 7.91
C ALA A 240 -11.61 -5.17 8.79
N ASP A 241 -12.53 -6.11 8.98
CA ASP A 241 -12.29 -7.39 9.63
C ASP A 241 -13.08 -8.49 8.90
N SER A 242 -13.17 -9.67 9.51
CA SER A 242 -13.92 -10.81 8.96
C SER A 242 -15.37 -10.52 8.59
N THR A 243 -16.00 -9.48 9.15
CA THR A 243 -17.41 -9.15 8.89
C THR A 243 -17.63 -8.45 7.56
N VAL A 244 -16.62 -7.72 7.05
CA VAL A 244 -16.72 -6.91 5.83
C VAL A 244 -15.72 -7.32 4.75
N LEU A 245 -14.78 -8.23 5.07
CA LEU A 245 -13.70 -8.65 4.17
C LEU A 245 -14.19 -9.00 2.76
N ASP A 246 -15.18 -9.88 2.65
CA ASP A 246 -15.69 -10.32 1.37
C ASP A 246 -16.28 -9.17 0.54
N GLY A 247 -17.04 -8.29 1.18
CA GLY A 247 -17.67 -7.16 0.49
C GLY A 247 -16.65 -6.11 0.06
N ARG A 248 -15.57 -5.93 0.82
CA ARG A 248 -14.48 -5.00 0.48
C ARG A 248 -13.67 -5.49 -0.70
N ILE A 249 -13.33 -6.78 -0.74
CA ILE A 249 -12.53 -7.37 -1.82
C ILE A 249 -13.38 -7.60 -3.08
N TRP A 250 -14.56 -8.19 -2.92
CA TRP A 250 -15.35 -8.68 -4.05
C TRP A 250 -16.61 -7.83 -4.30
N PRO A 251 -16.93 -7.52 -5.57
CA PRO A 251 -16.30 -8.02 -6.80
C PRO A 251 -15.19 -7.11 -7.35
N ARG A 252 -14.85 -6.01 -6.66
CA ARG A 252 -13.91 -4.99 -7.17
C ARG A 252 -12.56 -5.55 -7.59
N SER A 253 -11.98 -6.46 -6.82
CA SER A 253 -10.71 -7.12 -7.18
C SER A 253 -10.80 -7.94 -8.48
N SER A 254 -11.99 -8.41 -8.87
CA SER A 254 -12.16 -9.10 -10.16
C SER A 254 -12.04 -8.18 -11.36
N ALA A 255 -12.32 -6.88 -11.19
CA ALA A 255 -12.08 -5.89 -12.23
C ALA A 255 -10.58 -5.72 -12.51
N LEU A 256 -9.74 -5.69 -11.45
CA LEU A 256 -8.29 -5.72 -11.62
C LEU A 256 -7.82 -7.03 -12.25
N ALA A 257 -8.35 -8.16 -11.76
CA ALA A 257 -7.94 -9.47 -12.24
C ALA A 257 -8.10 -9.59 -13.77
N GLU A 258 -9.23 -9.12 -14.30
CA GLU A 258 -9.46 -9.14 -15.73
C GLU A 258 -8.57 -8.17 -16.51
N SER A 259 -8.37 -6.95 -16.01
CA SER A 259 -7.55 -5.94 -16.69
C SER A 259 -6.08 -6.37 -16.75
N LEU A 260 -5.57 -7.07 -15.74
CA LEU A 260 -4.22 -7.63 -15.77
C LEU A 260 -4.10 -8.93 -16.56
N TRP A 261 -5.18 -9.71 -16.66
CA TRP A 261 -5.17 -11.00 -17.36
C TRP A 261 -5.33 -10.87 -18.89
N SER A 262 -6.21 -9.97 -19.33
CA SER A 262 -6.65 -9.88 -20.72
C SER A 262 -6.84 -8.44 -21.22
N GLU A 263 -6.29 -7.48 -20.50
CA GLU A 263 -6.46 -6.05 -20.74
C GLU A 263 -7.92 -5.57 -20.59
N ASN A 264 -8.10 -4.25 -20.63
CA ASN A 264 -9.42 -3.61 -20.52
C ASN A 264 -10.00 -3.19 -21.89
N ARG A 265 -9.45 -3.72 -23.00
CA ARG A 265 -9.78 -3.33 -24.38
C ARG A 265 -10.40 -4.47 -25.20
N ASP A 266 -11.20 -4.10 -26.19
CA ASP A 266 -11.72 -5.01 -27.21
C ASP A 266 -10.70 -5.23 -28.35
N GLU A 267 -11.07 -6.03 -29.36
CA GLU A 267 -10.25 -6.32 -30.54
C GLU A 267 -9.90 -5.08 -31.38
N LYS A 268 -10.61 -3.96 -31.18
CA LYS A 268 -10.38 -2.68 -31.86
C LYS A 268 -9.52 -1.72 -31.03
N GLY A 269 -9.08 -2.15 -29.84
CA GLY A 269 -8.32 -1.33 -28.91
C GLY A 269 -9.17 -0.33 -28.11
N MET A 270 -10.51 -0.45 -28.15
CA MET A 270 -11.42 0.42 -27.41
C MET A 270 -11.68 -0.13 -26.01
N LYS A 271 -11.79 0.73 -24.99
CA LYS A 271 -12.11 0.28 -23.62
C LYS A 271 -13.48 -0.38 -23.58
N ARG A 272 -13.53 -1.61 -23.07
CA ARG A 272 -14.75 -2.46 -23.07
C ARG A 272 -15.44 -2.51 -21.70
N TYR A 273 -15.40 -1.41 -20.94
CA TYR A 273 -16.01 -1.36 -19.59
C TYR A 273 -17.52 -1.61 -19.62
N ALA A 274 -18.23 -1.19 -20.67
CA ALA A 274 -19.67 -1.46 -20.80
C ALA A 274 -19.96 -2.97 -20.79
N GLU A 275 -19.23 -3.74 -21.60
CA GLU A 275 -19.33 -5.21 -21.65
C GLU A 275 -18.82 -5.88 -20.37
N ALA A 276 -17.82 -5.28 -19.71
CA ALA A 276 -17.31 -5.75 -18.42
C ALA A 276 -18.39 -5.69 -17.32
N THR A 277 -19.31 -4.72 -17.39
CA THR A 277 -20.42 -4.60 -16.44
C THR A 277 -21.24 -5.88 -16.37
N ASP A 278 -21.68 -6.39 -17.53
CA ASP A 278 -22.55 -7.58 -17.59
C ASP A 278 -21.82 -8.83 -17.09
N ARG A 279 -20.57 -9.01 -17.52
CA ARG A 279 -19.71 -10.14 -17.09
C ARG A 279 -19.43 -10.10 -15.60
N LEU A 280 -19.17 -8.92 -15.04
CA LEU A 280 -18.91 -8.75 -13.61
C LEU A 280 -20.16 -9.03 -12.76
N ASN A 281 -21.35 -8.68 -13.24
CA ASN A 281 -22.61 -9.02 -12.54
C ASN A 281 -22.87 -10.53 -12.50
N GLU A 282 -22.63 -11.22 -13.61
CA GLU A 282 -22.70 -12.68 -13.64
C GLU A 282 -21.66 -13.29 -12.70
N TRP A 283 -20.41 -12.80 -12.75
CA TRP A 283 -19.32 -13.28 -11.92
C TRP A 283 -19.60 -13.08 -10.42
N ARG A 284 -20.12 -11.92 -10.04
CA ARG A 284 -20.58 -11.64 -8.67
C ARG A 284 -21.67 -12.62 -8.24
N SER A 285 -22.61 -12.95 -9.11
CA SER A 285 -23.67 -13.93 -8.80
C SER A 285 -23.09 -15.34 -8.58
N ARG A 286 -22.08 -15.73 -9.38
CA ARG A 286 -21.35 -16.99 -9.20
C ARG A 286 -20.60 -17.02 -7.86
N MET A 287 -19.96 -15.92 -7.45
CA MET A 287 -19.30 -15.82 -6.14
C MET A 287 -20.28 -16.00 -4.99
N VAL A 288 -21.41 -15.29 -5.01
CA VAL A 288 -22.45 -15.40 -3.97
C VAL A 288 -22.99 -16.82 -3.90
N SER A 289 -23.19 -17.49 -5.04
CA SER A 289 -23.64 -18.90 -5.05
C SER A 289 -22.64 -19.88 -4.42
N ARG A 290 -21.38 -19.46 -4.26
CA ARG A 290 -20.29 -20.22 -3.63
C ARG A 290 -20.03 -19.80 -2.17
N GLY A 291 -20.86 -18.94 -1.60
CA GLY A 291 -20.74 -18.48 -0.22
C GLY A 291 -19.81 -17.30 -0.01
N ILE A 292 -19.34 -16.64 -1.07
CA ILE A 292 -18.54 -15.41 -0.97
C ILE A 292 -19.50 -14.22 -0.87
N GLY A 293 -19.37 -13.41 0.17
CA GLY A 293 -20.18 -12.23 0.47
C GLY A 293 -19.92 -11.01 -0.43
N ALA A 294 -19.86 -11.20 -1.75
CA ALA A 294 -19.53 -10.15 -2.70
C ALA A 294 -20.61 -9.04 -2.78
N GLU A 295 -20.16 -7.79 -2.76
CA GLU A 295 -21.05 -6.62 -2.83
C GLU A 295 -21.88 -6.59 -4.13
N PRO A 296 -23.14 -6.10 -4.08
CA PRO A 296 -23.90 -5.84 -5.30
C PRO A 296 -23.31 -4.64 -6.06
N ILE A 297 -23.26 -4.74 -7.38
CA ILE A 297 -22.70 -3.70 -8.26
C ILE A 297 -23.77 -2.68 -8.69
N GLN A 298 -24.97 -3.19 -8.95
CA GLN A 298 -26.11 -2.42 -9.44
C GLN A 298 -27.41 -3.05 -8.94
N PRO A 299 -28.54 -2.32 -8.99
CA PRO A 299 -29.85 -2.91 -8.74
C PRO A 299 -30.07 -4.18 -9.56
N LEU A 300 -30.76 -5.17 -8.96
CA LEU A 300 -31.07 -6.42 -9.66
C LEU A 300 -31.85 -6.19 -10.98
N TRP A 301 -32.64 -5.11 -11.04
CA TRP A 301 -33.34 -4.72 -12.25
C TRP A 301 -32.39 -4.44 -13.41
N SER A 302 -31.26 -3.79 -13.15
CA SER A 302 -30.23 -3.48 -14.14
C SER A 302 -29.62 -4.74 -14.73
N VAL A 303 -29.33 -5.73 -13.88
CA VAL A 303 -28.82 -7.05 -14.30
C VAL A 303 -29.83 -7.79 -15.18
N ARG A 304 -31.14 -7.62 -14.90
CA ARG A 304 -32.23 -8.24 -15.67
C ARG A 304 -32.59 -7.47 -16.96
N ASN A 305 -32.12 -6.23 -17.11
CA ASN A 305 -32.39 -5.37 -18.24
C ASN A 305 -31.06 -4.74 -18.73
N PRO A 306 -30.16 -5.54 -19.36
CA PRO A 306 -28.83 -5.06 -19.74
C PRO A 306 -28.89 -3.79 -20.60
N GLY A 307 -27.95 -2.87 -20.34
CA GLY A 307 -27.86 -1.58 -21.02
C GLY A 307 -28.81 -0.47 -20.53
N MET A 308 -29.90 -0.82 -19.83
CA MET A 308 -30.90 0.17 -19.40
C MET A 308 -30.45 1.05 -18.21
N CYS A 309 -29.33 0.71 -17.58
CA CYS A 309 -28.71 1.53 -16.53
C CYS A 309 -27.42 2.21 -16.97
N ASN A 310 -27.09 2.15 -18.27
CA ASN A 310 -25.95 2.86 -18.81
C ASN A 310 -26.25 4.36 -18.87
N THR A 311 -25.29 5.18 -18.47
CA THR A 311 -25.36 6.62 -18.69
C THR A 311 -25.01 6.93 -20.15
N VAL A 312 -25.63 7.97 -20.70
CA VAL A 312 -25.36 8.46 -22.05
C VAL A 312 -24.49 9.71 -21.90
N HIS A 313 -23.18 9.55 -22.05
CA HIS A 313 -22.20 10.62 -22.05
C HIS A 313 -21.26 10.47 -23.23
#